data_AF-A0A2S7MVF5-F1
#
_entry.id   AF-A0A2S7MVF5-F1
#
_cell.length_a   1.000
_cell.length_b   1.000
_cell.length_c   1.000
_cell.angle_alpha   90.00
_cell.angle_beta   90.00
_cell.angle_gamma   90.00
#
_symmetry.space_group_name_H-M   'P 1'
#
loop_
_entity.id
_entity.type
_entity.pdbx_description
1 polymer ?
#
loop_
_entity_poly.entity_id
_entity_poly.type
_entity_poly.pdbx_seq_one_letter_code
_entity_poly.pdbx_strand_id
1 'polypeptide(L)' 'MTTPIYNKEDQVRYLRDRLELFIEVLNQMEPETTDVEDIDRLIEMVDSIEEKFQSFKNRPDAEPEA' A
#
# COMPACT_ATOMS: atom_id res chain seq x y z
N MET A 1 -1.29 -16.27 8.12
CA MET A 1 -2.62 -15.67 8.35
C MET A 1 -2.41 -14.24 8.81
N THR A 2 -2.87 -13.24 8.08
CA THR A 2 -2.77 -11.83 8.46
C THR A 2 -4.00 -11.44 9.27
N THR A 3 -3.78 -10.89 10.47
CA THR A 3 -4.85 -10.36 11.31
C THR A 3 -5.53 -9.18 10.61
N PRO A 4 -6.87 -9.15 10.55
CA PRO A 4 -7.59 -8.06 9.91
C PRO A 4 -7.48 -6.75 10.71
N ILE A 5 -7.21 -5.61 10.05
CA ILE A 5 -7.16 -4.27 10.67
C ILE A 5 -8.53 -3.59 10.54
N TYR A 6 -9.16 -3.22 11.65
CA TYR A 6 -10.48 -2.55 11.67
C TYR A 6 -10.39 -1.08 12.10
N ASN A 7 -9.45 -0.76 12.99
CA ASN A 7 -9.25 0.61 13.45
C ASN A 7 -8.79 1.51 12.30
N LYS A 8 -9.52 2.61 12.06
CA LYS A 8 -9.23 3.59 11.00
C LYS A 8 -7.84 4.23 11.12
N GLU A 9 -7.39 4.53 12.33
CA GLU A 9 -6.06 5.11 12.56
C GLU A 9 -4.96 4.13 12.16
N ASP A 10 -5.10 2.84 12.51
CA ASP A 10 -4.18 1.80 12.09
C ASP A 10 -4.22 1.55 10.57
N GLN A 11 -5.39 1.66 9.94
CA GLN A 11 -5.54 1.57 8.48
C GLN A 11 -4.83 2.71 7.76
N VAL A 12 -5.02 3.96 8.23
CA VAL A 12 -4.34 5.14 7.68
C VAL A 12 -2.83 5.04 7.90
N ARG A 13 -2.40 4.61 9.09
CA ARG A 13 -0.98 4.37 9.40
C ARG A 13 -0.37 3.36 8.43
N TYR A 14 -1.03 2.23 8.21
CA TYR A 14 -0.58 1.22 7.26
C TYR A 14 -0.37 1.78 5.85
N LEU A 15 -1.34 2.55 5.33
CA LEU A 15 -1.24 3.12 3.98
C LEU A 15 -0.11 4.13 3.87
N ARG A 16 0.08 4.96 4.91
CA ARG A 16 1.21 5.89 4.97
C ARG A 16 2.54 5.14 4.94
N ASP A 17 2.72 4.14 5.79
CA ASP A 17 3.96 3.38 5.87
C ASP A 17 4.26 2.66 4.53
N ARG A 18 3.22 2.22 3.78
CA ARG A 18 3.37 1.66 2.43
C ARG A 18 3.76 2.70 1.37
N LEU A 19 3.20 3.90 1.44
CA LEU A 19 3.58 5.00 0.56
C LEU A 19 5.02 5.45 0.82
N GLU A 20 5.45 5.48 2.08
CA GLU A 20 6.84 5.78 2.45
C GLU A 20 7.80 4.75 1.83
N LEU A 21 7.49 3.46 1.95
CA LEU A 21 8.28 2.40 1.30
C LEU A 21 8.31 2.56 -0.23
N PHE A 22 7.18 2.89 -0.86
CA PHE A 22 7.13 3.16 -2.29
C PHE A 22 8.06 4.31 -2.69
N ILE A 23 8.06 5.41 -1.93
CA ILE A 23 8.94 6.56 -2.16
C ILE A 23 10.41 6.18 -1.97
N GLU A 24 10.74 5.36 -0.97
CA GLU A 24 12.10 4.87 -0.77
C GLU A 24 12.60 4.05 -1.97
N VAL A 25 11.76 3.16 -2.49
CA VAL A 25 12.09 2.38 -3.71
C VAL A 25 12.27 3.31 -4.90
N LEU A 26 11.34 4.25 -5.11
CA LEU A 26 11.43 5.23 -6.20
C LEU A 26 12.71 6.07 -6.12
N ASN A 27 13.12 6.49 -4.93
CA ASN A 27 14.33 7.31 -4.73
C ASN A 27 15.63 6.54 -4.95
N GLN A 28 15.61 5.20 -4.87
CA GLN A 28 16.77 4.36 -5.15
C GLN A 28 16.96 4.11 -6.64
N MET A 29 16.00 4.51 -7.48
CA MET A 29 16.02 4.28 -8.91
C MET A 29 16.72 5.42 -9.63
N GLU A 30 17.69 5.07 -10.48
CA GLU A 30 18.42 6.00 -11.33
C GLU A 30 17.80 6.01 -12.74
N PRO A 31 17.41 7.16 -13.29
CA PRO A 31 16.73 7.23 -14.60
C PRO A 31 17.52 6.62 -15.75
N GLU A 32 18.85 6.62 -15.64
CA GLU A 32 19.78 6.13 -16.67
C GLU A 32 19.90 4.60 -16.69
N THR A 33 19.54 3.93 -15.59
CA THR A 33 19.65 2.46 -15.43
C THR A 33 18.32 1.79 -15.11
N THR A 34 17.25 2.56 -14.95
CA THR A 34 15.90 2.05 -14.71
C THR A 34 15.34 1.49 -16.00
N ASP A 35 14.95 0.22 -15.97
CA ASP A 35 14.32 -0.44 -17.11
C ASP A 35 12.80 -0.49 -16.97
N VAL A 36 12.12 -0.86 -18.07
CA VAL A 36 10.65 -0.96 -18.12
C VAL A 36 10.11 -1.92 -17.05
N GLU A 37 10.82 -3.01 -16.77
CA GLU A 37 10.43 -3.98 -15.75
C GLU A 37 10.40 -3.37 -14.33
N ASP A 38 11.27 -2.40 -14.05
CA ASP A 38 11.26 -1.71 -12.76
C ASP A 38 10.09 -0.73 -12.66
N ILE A 39 9.72 -0.11 -13.77
CA ILE A 39 8.51 0.72 -13.87
C ILE A 39 7.26 -0.14 -13.66
N ASP A 40 7.20 -1.34 -14.24
CA ASP A 40 6.09 -2.27 -14.03
C ASP A 40 5.98 -2.66 -12.54
N ARG A 41 7.10 -2.91 -11.85
CA ARG A 41 7.10 -3.14 -10.39
C ARG A 41 6.59 -1.95 -9.59
N LEU A 42 6.96 -0.72 -9.97
CA LEU A 42 6.44 0.48 -9.31
C LEU A 42 4.93 0.61 -9.48
N ILE A 43 4.41 0.29 -10.67
CA ILE A 43 2.97 0.28 -10.95
C ILE A 43 2.27 -0.76 -10.07
N GLU A 44 2.79 -1.99 -10.02
CA GLU A 44 2.23 -3.05 -9.16
C GLU A 44 2.22 -2.66 -7.67
N MET A 45 3.24 -1.95 -7.19
CA MET A 45 3.28 -1.44 -5.81
C MET A 45 2.16 -0.42 -5.56
N VAL A 46 1.92 0.50 -6.48
CA VAL A 46 0.84 1.50 -6.37
C VAL A 46 -0.52 0.83 -6.45
N ASP A 47 -0.72 -0.10 -7.38
CA ASP A 47 -1.96 -0.86 -7.52
C ASP A 47 -2.28 -1.64 -6.23
N SER A 48 -1.28 -2.28 -5.62
CA SER A 48 -1.45 -2.97 -4.34
C SER A 48 -1.85 -2.02 -3.19
N ILE A 49 -1.29 -0.80 -3.17
CA ILE A 49 -1.68 0.24 -2.20
C ILE A 49 -3.13 0.65 -2.45
N GLU A 50 -3.54 0.84 -3.71
CA GLU A 50 -4.91 1.20 -4.07
C GLU A 50 -5.90 0.09 -3.69
N GLU A 51 -5.64 -1.16 -4.03
CA GLU A 51 -6.46 -2.31 -3.63
C GLU A 51 -6.65 -2.34 -2.12
N LYS A 52 -5.58 -2.06 -1.37
CA LYS A 52 -5.64 -2.05 0.09
C LYS A 52 -6.44 -0.87 0.62
N PHE A 53 -6.31 0.31 0.02
CA PHE A 53 -7.13 1.47 0.34
C PHE A 53 -8.61 1.20 0.09
N GLN A 54 -8.98 0.61 -1.05
CA GLN A 54 -10.37 0.23 -1.33
C GLN A 54 -10.90 -0.81 -0.34
N SER A 55 -10.06 -1.77 0.04
CA SER A 55 -10.40 -2.75 1.08
C SER A 55 -10.69 -2.09 2.43
N PHE A 56 -9.94 -1.07 2.83
CA PHE A 56 -10.17 -0.32 4.06
C PHE A 56 -11.38 0.59 3.96
N LYS A 57 -11.57 1.29 2.84
CA LYS A 57 -12.70 2.18 2.61
C LYS A 57 -14.06 1.44 2.71
N ASN A 58 -14.09 0.20 2.23
CA ASN A 58 -15.30 -0.63 2.25
C ASN A 58 -15.46 -1.44 3.55
N ARG A 59 -14.55 -1.28 4.52
CA ARG A 59 -14.56 -2.01 5.78
C ARG A 59 -15.23 -1.18 6.89
N PRO A 60 -16.13 -1.77 7.69
CA PRO A 60 -16.70 -1.09 8.84
C PRO A 60 -15.64 -0.79 9.91
N ASP A 61 -15.86 0.30 10.66
CA ASP A 61 -14.93 0.83 11.68
C ASP A 61 -14.75 -0.09 12.92
N ALA A 62 -15.50 -1.20 12.97
CA ALA A 62 -15.49 -2.18 14.04
C ALA A 62 -15.54 -3.61 13.48
N GLU A 63 -15.02 -4.57 14.24
CA GLU A 63 -15.29 -6.00 13.96
C GLU A 63 -16.81 -6.21 13.95
N PRO A 64 -17.37 -6.86 12.92
CA PRO A 64 -18.75 -7.31 13.01
C PRO A 64 -18.85 -8.28 14.20
N GLU A 65 -19.70 -7.98 15.17
CA GLU A 65 -20.00 -8.90 16.27
C GLU A 65 -20.42 -10.25 15.66
N ALA A 66 -19.66 -11.30 15.99
CA ALA A 66 -19.88 -12.66 15.52
C ALA A 66 -21.05 -13.34 16.25
#